data_AF-A0A965N278-F1
#
_entry.id   AF-A0A965N278-F1
#
_cell.length_a   1.000
_cell.length_b   1.000
_cell.length_c   1.000
_cell.angle_alpha   90.00
_cell.angle_beta   90.00
_cell.angle_gamma   90.00
#
_symmetry.space_group_name_H-M   'P 1'
#
loop_
_entity.id
_entity.type
_entity.pdbx_description
1 polymer ?
#
loop_
_entity_poly.entity_id
_entity_poly.type
_entity_poly.pdbx_seq_one_letter_code
_entity_poly.pdbx_strand_id
1 'polypeptide(L)'
;MYLVANFKAHSLDIEAYIKRLSSLKTLKTKVVLAPPYPYLLQKIPSPFPLCSQDVSAFETGPYTGEVPAHLLKSLGASYCLIGHSERRRLFHEDKEVLKKILP
;
A
#
# COMPACT_ATOMS: atom_id res chain seq x y z
N MET A 1 -13.02 -3.22 -12.83
CA MET A 1 -11.68 -2.66 -13.12
C MET A 1 -11.21 -1.89 -11.89
N TYR A 2 -9.92 -1.98 -11.55
CA TYR A 2 -9.28 -1.25 -10.46
C TYR A 2 -8.29 -0.24 -11.03
N LEU A 3 -8.22 0.95 -10.45
CA LEU A 3 -7.14 1.92 -10.67
C LEU A 3 -6.39 2.07 -9.36
N VAL A 4 -5.13 1.64 -9.34
CA VAL A 4 -4.29 1.71 -8.14
C VAL A 4 -3.28 2.84 -8.32
N ALA A 5 -3.37 3.85 -7.47
CA ALA A 5 -2.43 4.97 -7.45
C ALA A 5 -1.27 4.65 -6.49
N ASN A 6 -0.16 4.14 -7.04
CA ASN A 6 1.07 3.91 -6.27
C ASN A 6 1.87 5.20 -6.15
N PHE A 7 1.89 5.78 -4.95
CA PHE A 7 2.59 7.04 -4.68
C PHE A 7 4.11 6.88 -4.55
N LYS A 8 4.62 5.66 -4.44
CA LYS A 8 6.05 5.35 -4.20
C LYS A 8 6.60 6.16 -3.03
N ALA A 9 7.92 6.36 -2.96
CA ALA A 9 8.58 7.16 -1.94
C ALA A 9 8.57 8.67 -2.28
N HIS A 10 7.38 9.23 -2.53
CA HIS A 10 7.20 10.67 -2.76
C HIS A 10 6.49 11.33 -1.58
N SER A 11 6.97 12.52 -1.20
CA SER A 11 6.23 13.41 -0.30
C SER A 11 5.07 14.03 -1.06
N LEU A 12 3.87 13.89 -0.52
CA LEU A 12 2.63 14.35 -1.14
C LEU A 12 1.75 15.02 -0.08
N ASP A 13 1.04 16.06 -0.49
CA ASP A 13 -0.16 16.50 0.21
C ASP A 13 -1.30 15.54 -0.14
N ILE A 14 -1.36 14.45 0.62
CA ILE A 14 -2.32 13.37 0.40
C ILE A 14 -3.76 13.81 0.65
N GLU A 15 -3.99 14.76 1.55
CA GLU A 15 -5.32 15.30 1.81
C GLU A 15 -5.81 16.12 0.61
N ALA A 16 -4.97 17.01 0.08
CA ALA A 16 -5.27 17.74 -1.14
C ALA A 16 -5.48 16.80 -2.33
N TYR A 17 -4.69 15.73 -2.44
CA TYR A 17 -4.85 14.71 -3.47
C TYR A 17 -6.21 14.00 -3.36
N ILE A 18 -6.57 13.53 -2.17
CA ILE A 18 -7.85 12.86 -1.89
C ILE A 18 -9.02 13.80 -2.19
N LYS A 19 -8.94 15.07 -1.77
CA LYS A 19 -9.98 16.08 -2.02
C LYS A 19 -10.16 16.31 -3.52
N ARG A 20 -9.06 16.46 -4.27
CA ARG A 20 -9.08 16.63 -5.73
C ARG A 20 -9.63 15.40 -6.44
N LEU A 21 -9.24 14.21 -6.01
CA LEU A 21 -9.74 12.97 -6.60
C LEU A 21 -11.24 12.79 -6.33
N SER A 22 -11.70 13.14 -5.14
CA SER A 22 -13.11 13.07 -4.74
C SER A 22 -14.01 14.05 -5.50
N SER A 23 -13.46 15.16 -6.03
CA SER A 23 -14.22 16.13 -6.81
C SER A 23 -14.42 15.73 -8.27
N LEU A 24 -13.71 14.69 -8.75
CA LEU A 24 -13.89 14.18 -10.11
C LEU A 24 -15.24 13.47 -10.22
N LYS A 25 -16.17 14.08 -10.97
CA LYS A 25 -17.48 13.47 -11.24
C LYS A 25 -17.28 12.18 -12.05
N THR A 26 -17.95 11.11 -11.61
CA THR A 26 -18.04 9.79 -12.28
C THR A 26 -16.73 9.04 -12.51
N LEU A 27 -16.14 8.52 -11.44
CA LEU A 27 -15.21 7.39 -11.56
C LEU A 27 -16.02 6.09 -11.67
N LYS A 28 -16.16 5.54 -12.88
CA LYS A 28 -16.75 4.20 -13.09
C LYS A 28 -15.86 3.05 -12.59
N THR A 29 -14.68 3.38 -12.05
CA THR A 29 -13.63 2.44 -11.63
C THR A 29 -13.38 2.58 -10.14
N LYS A 30 -13.11 1.44 -9.48
CA LYS A 30 -12.71 1.43 -8.08
C LYS A 30 -11.27 1.93 -7.96
N VAL A 31 -11.10 3.11 -7.35
CA VAL A 31 -9.78 3.69 -7.10
C VAL A 31 -9.25 3.23 -5.75
N VAL A 32 -7.98 2.86 -5.71
CA VAL A 32 -7.26 2.43 -4.51
C VAL A 32 -5.98 3.25 -4.40
N LEU A 33 -5.69 3.76 -3.21
CA LEU A 33 -4.50 4.60 -2.97
C LEU A 33 -3.44 3.79 -2.24
N ALA A 34 -2.20 3.77 -2.76
CA ALA A 34 -1.07 3.12 -2.12
C ALA A 34 -0.01 4.14 -1.67
N PRO A 35 -0.21 4.80 -0.51
CA PRO A 35 0.75 5.77 0.03
C PRO A 35 1.90 5.09 0.79
N PRO A 36 3.03 5.79 1.02
CA PRO A 36 4.06 5.35 1.97
C PRO A 36 3.51 5.01 3.36
N TYR A 37 4.15 4.08 4.07
CA TYR A 37 3.74 3.65 5.42
C TYR A 37 3.49 4.78 6.43
N PRO A 38 4.29 5.87 6.49
CA PRO A 38 4.03 6.97 7.41
C PRO A 38 2.65 7.62 7.25
N TYR A 39 2.06 7.59 6.05
CA TYR A 39 0.70 8.11 5.83
C TYR A 39 -0.40 7.14 6.29
N LEU A 40 -0.13 5.83 6.27
CA LEU A 40 -1.06 4.84 6.86
C LEU A 40 -1.15 5.02 8.38
N LEU A 41 -0.03 5.33 9.03
CA LEU A 41 0.00 5.62 10.48
C LEU A 41 -0.81 6.86 10.86
N GLN A 42 -0.88 7.86 9.98
CA GLN A 42 -1.64 9.09 10.23
C GLN A 42 -3.16 8.88 10.18
N LYS A 43 -3.64 7.71 9.73
CA LYS A 43 -5.08 7.37 9.64
C LYS A 43 -5.90 8.44 8.91
N ILE A 44 -5.34 8.97 7.83
CA ILE A 44 -5.93 10.06 7.06
C ILE A 44 -7.29 9.61 6.50
N PRO A 45 -8.38 10.35 6.78
CA PRO A 45 -9.71 10.00 6.28
C PRO A 45 -9.70 9.94 4.75
N SER A 46 -10.09 8.79 4.21
CA SER A 46 -10.13 8.56 2.77
C SER A 46 -11.44 7.87 2.38
N PRO A 47 -12.20 8.42 1.42
CA PRO A 47 -13.34 7.70 0.83
C PRO A 47 -12.88 6.56 -0.10
N PHE A 48 -11.59 6.49 -0.41
CA PHE A 48 -10.97 5.45 -1.23
C PHE A 48 -10.29 4.40 -0.35
N PRO A 49 -10.40 3.10 -0.67
CA PRO A 49 -9.63 2.07 0.00
C PRO A 49 -8.13 2.34 -0.04
N LEU A 50 -7.47 2.06 1.08
CA LEU A 50 -6.02 2.17 1.21
C LEU A 50 -5.34 0.84 0.90
N CYS A 51 -4.12 0.94 0.38
CA CYS A 51 -3.25 -0.16 0.00
C CYS A 51 -1.87 0.08 0.61
N SER A 52 -1.24 -0.93 1.19
CA SER A 52 0.18 -0.86 1.51
C SER A 52 1.04 -1.03 0.25
N GLN A 53 2.23 -0.43 0.26
CA GLN A 53 3.17 -0.55 -0.87
C GLN A 53 3.96 -1.86 -0.86
N ASP A 54 3.88 -2.60 0.24
CA ASP A 54 4.59 -3.84 0.52
C ASP A 54 3.92 -4.55 1.72
N VAL A 55 4.31 -5.79 2.00
CA VAL A 55 3.93 -6.55 3.19
C VAL A 55 5.02 -7.54 3.58
N SER A 56 5.24 -7.69 4.88
CA SER A 56 6.19 -8.68 5.41
C SER A 56 5.80 -10.10 5.02
N ALA A 57 6.82 -10.88 4.65
CA ALA A 57 6.72 -12.34 4.50
C ALA A 57 6.61 -13.07 5.86
N PHE A 58 6.84 -12.37 6.96
CA PHE A 58 6.81 -12.91 8.32
C PHE A 58 5.61 -12.35 9.08
N GLU A 59 4.88 -13.21 9.79
CA GLU A 59 3.75 -12.80 10.60
C GLU A 59 4.17 -12.08 11.90
N THR A 60 5.27 -12.51 12.51
CA THR A 60 5.86 -11.94 13.74
C THR A 60 7.30 -12.41 13.93
N GLY A 61 8.10 -11.71 14.73
CA GLY A 61 9.46 -12.11 15.08
C GLY A 61 10.47 -10.97 15.04
N PRO A 62 11.79 -11.28 15.12
CA PRO A 62 12.88 -10.29 15.18
C PRO A 62 13.18 -9.67 13.79
N TYR A 63 12.15 -9.20 13.09
CA TYR A 63 12.23 -8.64 11.74
C TYR A 63 12.06 -7.12 11.79
N THR A 64 13.08 -6.43 12.28
CA THR A 64 13.05 -4.97 12.44
C THR A 64 12.77 -4.26 11.12
N GLY A 65 11.73 -3.41 11.10
CA GLY A 65 11.32 -2.63 9.92
C GLY A 65 10.26 -3.32 9.06
N GLU A 66 10.04 -4.62 9.25
CA GLU A 66 8.99 -5.36 8.53
C GLU A 66 7.60 -5.05 9.12
N VAL A 67 6.58 -5.05 8.26
CA VAL A 67 5.19 -4.78 8.65
C VAL A 67 4.29 -5.94 8.21
N PRO A 68 3.88 -6.83 9.13
CA PRO A 68 2.96 -7.92 8.85
C PRO A 68 1.58 -7.48 8.38
N ALA A 69 0.90 -8.34 7.61
CA ALA A 69 -0.43 -8.09 7.07
C ALA A 69 -1.46 -7.69 8.13
N HIS A 70 -1.41 -8.28 9.33
CA HIS A 70 -2.35 -7.97 10.41
C HIS A 70 -2.16 -6.54 10.97
N LEU A 71 -0.93 -6.01 10.97
CA LEU A 71 -0.66 -4.62 11.34
C LEU A 71 -1.12 -3.65 10.24
N LEU A 72 -0.89 -3.97 8.97
CA LEU A 72 -1.40 -3.16 7.87
C LEU A 72 -2.93 -3.06 7.88
N LYS A 73 -3.59 -4.18 8.17
CA LYS A 73 -5.05 -4.22 8.37
C LYS A 73 -5.50 -3.35 9.54
N SER A 74 -4.77 -3.33 10.66
CA SER A 74 -5.11 -2.48 11.81
C SER A 74 -4.90 -0.99 11.54
N LEU A 75 -4.06 -0.65 10.56
CA LEU A 75 -3.89 0.71 10.03
C LEU A 75 -4.92 1.10 8.97
N GLY A 76 -5.85 0.21 8.63
CA GLY A 76 -6.93 0.48 7.67
C GLY A 76 -6.60 0.16 6.20
N ALA A 77 -5.42 -0.42 5.92
CA ALA A 77 -5.12 -0.91 4.58
C ALA A 77 -5.97 -2.16 4.28
N SER A 78 -6.72 -2.11 3.18
CA SER A 78 -7.56 -3.22 2.69
C SER A 78 -6.91 -4.01 1.55
N TYR A 79 -5.81 -3.49 1.01
CA TYR A 79 -5.06 -4.03 -0.10
C TYR A 79 -3.56 -3.97 0.20
N CYS A 80 -2.77 -4.74 -0.54
CA CYS A 80 -1.32 -4.69 -0.52
C CYS A 80 -0.76 -4.86 -1.94
N LEU A 81 0.26 -4.10 -2.29
CA LEU A 81 1.10 -4.37 -3.45
C LEU A 81 2.13 -5.45 -3.09
N ILE A 82 2.27 -6.47 -3.94
CA ILE A 82 3.22 -7.57 -3.76
C ILE A 82 4.00 -7.74 -5.06
N GLY A 83 5.32 -7.88 -4.98
CA GLY A 83 6.17 -8.07 -6.16
C GLY A 83 6.16 -6.88 -7.12
N HIS A 84 6.24 -5.65 -6.60
CA HIS A 84 6.43 -4.48 -7.47
C HIS A 84 7.79 -4.58 -8.19
N SER A 85 7.89 -4.11 -9.45
CA SER A 85 9.13 -4.25 -10.24
C SER A 85 10.35 -3.63 -9.54
N GLU A 86 10.16 -2.51 -8.84
CA GLU A 86 11.17 -1.85 -8.01
C GLU A 86 11.65 -2.75 -6.87
N ARG A 87 10.74 -3.47 -6.20
CA ARG A 87 11.11 -4.40 -5.12
C ARG A 87 11.89 -5.60 -5.63
N ARG A 88 11.46 -6.19 -6.74
CA ARG A 88 12.19 -7.29 -7.38
C ARG A 88 13.61 -6.89 -7.79
N ARG A 89 13.77 -5.69 -8.38
CA ARG A 89 15.05 -5.23 -8.92
C ARG A 89 15.99 -4.67 -7.85
N LEU A 90 15.48 -3.88 -6.91
CA LEU A 90 16.29 -3.10 -5.97
C LEU A 90 16.39 -3.76 -4.59
N PHE A 91 15.41 -4.58 -4.21
CA PHE A 91 15.32 -5.21 -2.89
C PHE A 91 15.38 -6.73 -2.96
N HIS A 92 15.71 -7.28 -4.13
CA HIS A 92 15.87 -8.72 -4.36
C HIS A 92 14.67 -9.57 -3.91
N GLU A 93 13.45 -9.03 -4.08
CA GLU A 93 12.21 -9.76 -3.82
C GLU A 93 11.98 -10.80 -4.93
N ASP A 94 12.62 -11.96 -4.79
CA ASP A 94 12.57 -13.04 -5.77
C ASP A 94 11.35 -13.96 -5.61
N LYS A 95 11.27 -15.01 -6.43
CA LYS A 95 10.15 -15.96 -6.39
C LYS A 95 10.01 -16.67 -5.04
N GLU A 96 11.11 -16.93 -4.33
CA GLU A 96 11.07 -17.64 -3.06
C GLU A 96 10.57 -16.72 -1.94
N VAL A 97 10.91 -15.42 -1.98
CA VAL A 97 10.32 -14.43 -1.09
C VAL A 97 8.81 -14.29 -1.36
N LEU A 98 8.41 -14.16 -2.62
CA LEU A 98 7.00 -13.97 -3.00
C LEU A 98 6.10 -15.15 -2.59
N LYS A 99 6.61 -16.39 -2.65
CA LYS A 99 5.91 -17.60 -2.18
C LYS A 99 5.64 -17.60 -0.67
N LYS A 100 6.45 -16.89 0.13
CA LYS A 100 6.21 -16.76 1.57
C LYS A 100 5.09 -15.76 1.88
N ILE A 101 4.90 -14.79 0.99
CA ILE A 101 3.86 -13.76 1.13
C ILE A 101 2.52 -14.27 0.61
N LEU A 102 2.52 -14.95 -0.54
CA LEU A 102 1.33 -15.49 -1.19
C LEU A 102 1.27 -17.01 -0.98
N PRO A 103 0.29 -17.53 -0.20
CA PRO A 103 0.09 -18.97 -0.03
C PRO A 103 -0.32 -19.68 -1.33
#